data_AF-A0A1Y4NFZ8-F1
#
_entry.id   AF-A0A1Y4NFZ8-F1
#
_cell.length_a   1.000
_cell.length_b   1.000
_cell.length_c   1.000
_cell.angle_alpha   90.00
_cell.angle_beta   90.00
_cell.angle_gamma   90.00
#
_symmetry.space_group_name_H-M   'P 1'
#
loop_
_entity.id
_entity.type
_entity.pdbx_description
1 polymer ?
#
loop_
_entity_poly.entity_id
_entity_poly.type
_entity_poly.pdbx_seq_one_letter_code
_entity_poly.pdbx_strand_id
1 'polypeptide(L)'
;MKKITAIFLLSILLVFSGCNQETDNTVSTQSSSESNDLSASINTETSTEWPEITENGVNEELLMQNIDTETLETIAAELQALCDEVIEEEQQNPEIMFTEGFTRVFEKERYKKVVGMGDIAMKPLYLIIYKSEDSGMYEYICARALYDLSGFDFDWINSEEFLEKFNKEILEIRKQSST
;
A
#
# COMPACT_ATOMS: atom_id res chain seq x y z
N MET A 1 -27.19 23.27 30.90
CA MET A 1 -28.18 23.72 29.89
C MET A 1 -27.38 24.09 28.65
N LYS A 2 -27.49 23.51 27.45
CA LYS A 2 -28.42 22.56 26.82
C LYS A 2 -27.59 21.53 26.06
N LYS A 3 -28.00 20.25 26.14
CA LYS A 3 -27.61 19.20 25.21
C LYS A 3 -28.46 19.37 23.95
N ILE A 4 -27.88 19.20 22.76
CA ILE A 4 -28.64 18.99 21.53
C ILE A 4 -28.05 17.77 20.84
N THR A 5 -28.73 16.66 21.07
CA THR A 5 -28.68 15.41 20.32
C THR A 5 -29.39 15.63 18.99
N ALA A 6 -28.81 15.20 17.87
CA ALA A 6 -29.54 15.02 16.62
C ALA A 6 -29.04 13.74 15.94
N ILE A 7 -29.78 12.68 16.21
CA ILE A 7 -29.76 11.39 15.53
C ILE A 7 -30.45 11.59 14.18
N PHE A 8 -29.78 11.31 13.07
CA PHE A 8 -30.41 11.16 11.76
C PHE A 8 -30.25 9.71 11.30
N LEU A 9 -31.22 8.90 11.72
CA LEU A 9 -31.53 7.58 11.19
C LEU A 9 -32.44 7.80 9.99
N LEU A 10 -31.96 7.53 8.77
CA LEU A 10 -32.84 7.37 7.62
C LEU A 10 -32.36 6.23 6.74
N SER A 11 -32.93 5.06 7.05
CA SER A 11 -32.93 3.85 6.26
C SER A 11 -33.49 4.12 4.86
N ILE A 12 -32.72 3.79 3.81
CA ILE A 12 -33.27 3.61 2.46
C ILE A 12 -33.04 2.16 2.04
N LEU A 13 -34.16 1.60 1.58
CA LEU A 13 -34.45 0.20 1.35
C LEU A 13 -33.64 -0.42 0.20
N LEU A 14 -33.32 -1.69 0.43
CA LEU A 14 -32.96 -2.69 -0.57
C LEU A 14 -33.97 -2.73 -1.73
N VAL A 15 -33.45 -2.74 -2.95
CA VAL A 15 -34.17 -3.23 -4.13
C VAL A 15 -33.40 -4.43 -4.66
N PHE A 16 -33.98 -5.61 -4.44
CA PHE A 16 -33.62 -6.82 -5.16
C PHE A 16 -34.03 -6.67 -6.62
N SER A 17 -33.10 -6.92 -7.55
CA SER A 17 -33.42 -7.40 -8.89
C SER A 17 -32.63 -8.68 -9.09
N GLY A 18 -33.31 -9.80 -8.90
CA GLY A 18 -32.83 -11.09 -9.34
C GLY A 18 -33.11 -11.27 -10.84
N CYS A 19 -32.18 -11.90 -11.54
CA CYS A 19 -32.45 -12.81 -12.64
C CYS A 19 -31.39 -13.92 -12.56
N ASN A 20 -31.84 -15.12 -12.19
CA ASN A 20 -31.12 -16.36 -12.40
C ASN A 20 -31.13 -16.69 -13.90
N GLN A 21 -30.00 -17.17 -14.41
CA GLN A 21 -30.03 -18.07 -15.55
C GLN A 21 -29.02 -19.20 -15.32
N GLU A 22 -29.59 -20.37 -15.01
CA GLU A 22 -28.93 -21.67 -15.07
C GLU A 22 -28.54 -21.98 -16.52
N THR A 23 -27.26 -22.26 -16.72
CA THR A 23 -26.74 -23.23 -17.70
C THR A 23 -25.53 -23.87 -17.00
N ASP A 24 -25.43 -25.17 -16.72
CA ASP A 24 -26.14 -26.31 -17.31
C ASP A 24 -25.25 -27.26 -18.11
N ASN A 25 -23.92 -27.07 -18.15
CA ASN A 25 -23.05 -27.83 -19.06
C ASN A 25 -21.80 -28.38 -18.37
N THR A 26 -21.82 -29.70 -18.26
CA THR A 26 -20.92 -30.66 -17.64
C THR A 26 -19.46 -30.67 -18.16
N VAL A 27 -18.57 -30.87 -17.18
CA VAL A 27 -17.16 -31.31 -17.16
C VAL A 27 -16.65 -32.11 -18.37
N SER A 28 -15.45 -31.74 -18.83
CA SER A 28 -14.43 -32.70 -19.28
C SER A 28 -13.03 -32.14 -19.05
N THR A 29 -12.32 -32.73 -18.08
CA THR A 29 -10.89 -32.59 -17.84
C THR A 29 -10.11 -33.17 -19.01
N GLN A 30 -9.21 -32.39 -19.62
CA GLN A 30 -8.01 -32.96 -20.20
C GLN A 30 -6.84 -31.98 -20.14
N SER A 31 -5.77 -32.49 -19.54
CA SER A 31 -4.43 -31.95 -19.43
C SER A 31 -3.83 -31.61 -20.80
N SER A 32 -3.23 -30.43 -20.92
CA SER A 32 -2.10 -30.18 -21.79
C SER A 32 -1.28 -29.03 -21.23
N SER A 33 -0.09 -29.37 -20.76
CA SER A 33 0.99 -28.47 -20.45
C SER A 33 1.40 -27.70 -21.71
N GLU A 34 1.27 -26.37 -21.70
CA GLU A 34 2.09 -25.51 -22.55
C GLU A 34 2.57 -24.34 -21.68
N SER A 35 3.80 -24.51 -21.22
CA SER A 35 4.67 -23.47 -20.71
C SER A 35 4.91 -22.43 -21.80
N ASN A 36 4.11 -21.37 -21.81
CA ASN A 36 4.54 -20.13 -22.44
C ASN A 36 5.30 -19.35 -21.39
N ASP A 37 6.59 -19.68 -21.34
CA ASP A 37 7.67 -18.92 -20.75
C ASP A 37 7.68 -17.53 -21.38
N LEU A 38 6.77 -16.67 -20.92
CA LEU A 38 6.87 -15.24 -21.10
C LEU A 38 7.79 -14.75 -19.99
N SER A 39 9.08 -15.11 -20.12
CA SER A 39 10.16 -14.35 -19.52
C SER A 39 10.16 -12.97 -20.20
N ALA A 40 9.15 -12.17 -19.88
CA ALA A 40 9.32 -10.74 -19.88
C ALA A 40 10.50 -10.53 -18.93
N SER A 41 11.65 -10.20 -19.53
CA SER A 41 12.79 -9.64 -18.83
C SER A 41 12.23 -8.46 -18.04
N ILE A 42 11.81 -8.73 -16.80
CA ILE A 42 11.69 -7.70 -15.78
C ILE A 42 13.12 -7.28 -15.61
N ASN A 43 13.49 -6.24 -16.34
CA ASN A 43 14.74 -5.57 -16.12
C ASN A 43 14.72 -5.17 -14.66
N THR A 44 15.48 -5.88 -13.85
CA THR A 44 15.89 -5.45 -12.51
C THR A 44 16.89 -4.30 -12.68
N GLU A 45 16.44 -3.23 -13.34
CA GLU A 45 17.09 -1.94 -13.18
C GLU A 45 16.69 -1.49 -11.78
N THR A 46 17.65 -1.49 -10.88
CA THR A 46 17.43 -1.09 -9.49
C THR A 46 16.65 0.23 -9.44
N SER A 47 15.57 0.23 -8.67
CA SER A 47 14.68 1.33 -8.32
C SER A 47 15.38 2.45 -7.51
N THR A 48 16.50 2.93 -8.02
CA THR A 48 17.36 3.97 -7.45
C THR A 48 17.17 5.34 -8.13
N GLU A 49 16.46 5.41 -9.25
CA GLU A 49 16.22 6.67 -9.94
C GLU A 49 14.99 7.41 -9.37
N TRP A 50 15.28 8.36 -8.47
CA TRP A 50 14.30 9.25 -7.85
C TRP A 50 14.58 10.72 -8.20
N PRO A 51 14.53 11.12 -9.48
CA PRO A 51 14.81 12.50 -9.90
C PRO A 51 13.88 13.55 -9.24
N GLU A 52 12.75 13.10 -8.69
CA GLU A 52 11.81 13.90 -7.91
C GLU A 52 12.42 14.39 -6.59
N ILE A 53 13.28 13.60 -5.95
CA ILE A 53 13.87 13.95 -4.65
C ILE A 53 15.16 14.74 -4.90
N THR A 54 15.17 16.01 -4.51
CA THR A 54 16.30 16.93 -4.69
C THR A 54 16.78 17.50 -3.35
N GLU A 55 17.97 18.12 -3.33
CA GLU A 55 18.49 18.85 -2.16
C GLU A 55 17.57 20.01 -1.73
N ASN A 56 16.70 20.50 -2.63
CA ASN A 56 15.73 21.56 -2.35
C ASN A 56 14.33 21.02 -1.99
N GLY A 57 14.20 19.71 -1.76
CA GLY A 57 12.94 19.02 -1.51
C GLY A 57 12.41 18.23 -2.72
N VAL A 58 11.15 17.85 -2.64
CA VAL A 58 10.48 17.00 -3.63
C VAL A 58 9.89 17.85 -4.76
N ASN A 59 10.20 17.50 -6.00
CA ASN A 59 9.50 18.00 -7.17
C ASN A 59 8.16 17.26 -7.32
N GLU A 60 7.12 17.82 -6.71
CA GLU A 60 5.78 17.21 -6.70
C GLU A 60 5.20 17.02 -8.10
N GLU A 61 5.45 17.96 -9.02
CA GLU A 61 4.93 17.85 -10.39
C GLU A 61 5.52 16.63 -11.10
N LEU A 62 6.85 16.43 -10.98
CA LEU A 62 7.51 15.26 -11.54
C LEU A 62 7.06 13.96 -10.87
N LEU A 63 6.85 13.99 -9.55
CA LEU A 63 6.34 12.83 -8.81
C LEU A 63 4.96 12.41 -9.30
N MET A 64 4.03 13.37 -9.41
CA MET A 64 2.67 13.11 -9.87
C MET A 64 2.62 12.63 -11.33
N GLN A 65 3.51 13.13 -12.20
CA GLN A 65 3.60 12.68 -13.60
C GLN A 65 4.06 11.22 -13.73
N ASN A 66 4.80 10.71 -12.74
CA ASN A 66 5.38 9.37 -12.73
C ASN A 66 4.57 8.36 -11.90
N ILE A 67 3.35 8.73 -11.48
CA ILE A 67 2.46 7.85 -10.72
C ILE A 67 1.28 7.45 -11.61
N ASP A 68 1.12 6.14 -11.79
CA ASP A 68 -0.09 5.57 -12.33
C ASP A 68 -1.23 5.67 -11.31
N THR A 69 -2.34 6.30 -11.71
CA THR A 69 -3.44 6.60 -10.78
C THR A 69 -4.18 5.34 -10.34
N GLU A 70 -4.36 4.36 -11.23
CA GLU A 70 -5.02 3.09 -10.88
C GLU A 70 -4.19 2.29 -9.85
N THR A 71 -2.87 2.31 -10.01
CA THR A 71 -1.92 1.72 -9.05
C THR A 71 -2.01 2.41 -7.70
N LEU A 72 -2.01 3.75 -7.67
CA LEU A 72 -2.16 4.54 -6.44
C LEU A 72 -3.47 4.23 -5.72
N GLU A 73 -4.59 4.24 -6.45
CA GLU A 73 -5.92 3.94 -5.90
C GLU A 73 -5.99 2.50 -5.35
N THR A 74 -5.40 1.54 -6.07
CA THR A 74 -5.34 0.15 -5.62
C THR A 74 -4.55 0.01 -4.31
N ILE A 75 -3.38 0.64 -4.23
CA ILE A 75 -2.55 0.60 -3.01
C ILE A 75 -3.27 1.24 -1.84
N ALA A 76 -3.87 2.42 -2.05
CA ALA A 76 -4.62 3.11 -1.01
C ALA A 76 -5.79 2.25 -0.51
N ALA A 77 -6.58 1.67 -1.41
CA ALA A 77 -7.71 0.82 -1.05
C ALA A 77 -7.28 -0.44 -0.27
N GLU A 78 -6.21 -1.11 -0.70
CA GLU A 78 -5.71 -2.31 -0.01
C GLU A 78 -5.17 -2.00 1.39
N LEU A 79 -4.40 -0.92 1.55
CA LEU A 79 -3.83 -0.57 2.85
C LEU A 79 -4.85 0.08 3.81
N GLN A 80 -5.85 0.78 3.29
CA GLN A 80 -6.98 1.25 4.11
C GLN A 80 -7.84 0.08 4.60
N ALA A 81 -8.17 -0.87 3.71
CA ALA A 81 -8.91 -2.07 4.10
C ALA A 81 -8.12 -2.92 5.12
N LEU A 82 -6.79 -2.95 4.99
CA LEU A 82 -5.91 -3.58 5.98
C LEU A 82 -6.02 -2.90 7.35
N CYS A 83 -6.06 -1.56 7.40
CA CYS A 83 -6.28 -0.83 8.64
C CYS A 83 -7.63 -1.19 9.28
N ASP A 84 -8.70 -1.26 8.48
CA ASP A 84 -10.03 -1.62 8.96
C ASP A 84 -10.06 -3.05 9.54
N GLU A 85 -9.41 -4.01 8.86
CA GLU A 85 -9.27 -5.40 9.33
C GLU A 85 -8.55 -5.45 10.68
N VAL A 86 -7.45 -4.71 10.84
CA VAL A 86 -6.68 -4.65 12.09
C VAL A 86 -7.51 -4.05 13.22
N ILE A 87 -8.25 -2.97 12.94
CA ILE A 87 -9.13 -2.33 13.93
C ILE A 87 -10.25 -3.27 14.36
N GLU A 88 -10.88 -3.98 13.42
CA GLU A 88 -11.94 -4.94 13.75
C GLU A 88 -11.41 -6.10 14.60
N GLU A 89 -10.25 -6.65 14.26
CA GLU A 89 -9.60 -7.72 15.04
C GLU A 89 -9.27 -7.29 16.46
N GLU A 90 -8.72 -6.09 16.65
CA GLU A 90 -8.40 -5.55 17.98
C GLU A 90 -9.66 -5.27 18.81
N GLN A 91 -10.76 -4.88 18.17
CA GLN A 91 -12.05 -4.73 18.84
C GLN A 91 -12.63 -6.08 19.28
N GLN A 92 -12.49 -7.12 18.46
CA GLN A 92 -12.99 -8.47 18.76
C GLN A 92 -12.09 -9.21 19.76
N ASN A 93 -10.78 -8.95 19.72
CA ASN A 93 -9.78 -9.55 20.60
C ASN A 93 -8.74 -8.50 21.07
N PRO A 94 -9.05 -7.73 22.12
CA PRO A 94 -8.15 -6.69 22.63
C PRO A 94 -6.76 -7.20 23.09
N GLU A 95 -6.66 -8.48 23.44
CA GLU A 95 -5.40 -9.10 23.89
C GLU A 95 -4.47 -9.46 22.71
N ILE A 96 -4.91 -9.32 21.46
CA ILE A 96 -4.11 -9.65 20.27
C ILE A 96 -2.81 -8.83 20.20
N MET A 97 -2.85 -7.58 20.65
CA MET A 97 -1.67 -6.71 20.67
C MET A 97 -0.59 -7.20 21.66
N PHE A 98 -0.99 -7.86 22.76
CA PHE A 98 -0.03 -8.42 23.72
C PHE A 98 0.47 -9.81 23.33
N THR A 99 -0.36 -10.58 22.62
CA THR A 99 -0.06 -11.96 22.25
C THR A 99 0.69 -12.09 20.94
N GLU A 100 0.34 -11.27 19.94
CA GLU A 100 0.93 -11.32 18.59
C GLU A 100 1.70 -10.04 18.24
N GLY A 101 1.37 -8.91 18.86
CA GLY A 101 2.00 -7.62 18.58
C GLY A 101 1.58 -7.01 17.24
N PHE A 102 2.09 -5.81 16.95
CA PHE A 102 1.75 -5.09 15.72
C PHE A 102 2.39 -5.70 14.47
N THR A 103 3.48 -6.45 14.61
CA THR A 103 4.18 -7.07 13.46
C THR A 103 3.30 -8.02 12.67
N ARG A 104 2.27 -8.62 13.29
CA ARG A 104 1.27 -9.48 12.62
C ARG A 104 0.59 -8.79 11.43
N VAL A 105 0.49 -7.46 11.45
CA VAL A 105 -0.13 -6.68 10.37
C VAL A 105 0.57 -6.91 9.03
N PHE A 106 1.89 -7.09 9.06
CA PHE A 106 2.71 -7.30 7.87
C PHE A 106 2.63 -8.74 7.34
N GLU A 107 2.00 -9.64 8.08
CA GLU A 107 1.74 -11.02 7.63
C GLU A 107 0.42 -11.14 6.87
N LYS A 108 -0.40 -10.08 6.83
CA LYS A 108 -1.72 -10.08 6.18
C LYS A 108 -1.60 -10.03 4.66
N GLU A 109 -2.56 -10.66 3.97
CA GLU A 109 -2.53 -10.82 2.51
C GLU A 109 -2.59 -9.48 1.76
N ARG A 110 -3.28 -8.46 2.29
CA ARG A 110 -3.30 -7.13 1.67
C ARG A 110 -1.96 -6.43 1.71
N TYR A 111 -1.24 -6.56 2.82
CA TYR A 111 0.11 -6.02 2.93
C TYR A 111 1.04 -6.71 1.93
N LYS A 112 1.04 -8.05 1.93
CA LYS A 112 1.82 -8.86 0.98
C LYS A 112 1.45 -8.56 -0.47
N LYS A 113 0.18 -8.28 -0.77
CA LYS A 113 -0.26 -7.90 -2.10
C LYS A 113 0.42 -6.60 -2.56
N VAL A 114 0.43 -5.57 -1.72
CA VAL A 114 1.07 -4.28 -2.04
C VAL A 114 2.58 -4.43 -2.19
N VAL A 115 3.26 -5.14 -1.27
CA VAL A 115 4.69 -5.43 -1.40
C VAL A 115 4.98 -6.28 -2.65
N GLY A 116 4.07 -7.20 -2.99
CA GLY A 116 4.16 -8.04 -4.18
C GLY A 116 3.99 -7.28 -5.51
N MET A 117 3.55 -6.02 -5.48
CA MET A 117 3.52 -5.17 -6.68
C MET A 117 4.93 -4.72 -7.10
N GLY A 118 5.92 -4.74 -6.20
CA GLY A 118 7.29 -4.34 -6.52
C GLY A 118 7.44 -2.84 -6.81
N ASP A 119 8.36 -2.50 -7.71
CA ASP A 119 8.80 -1.12 -7.99
C ASP A 119 7.64 -0.15 -8.33
N ILE A 120 6.59 -0.64 -9.00
CA ILE A 120 5.44 0.20 -9.37
C ILE A 120 4.70 0.77 -8.16
N ALA A 121 4.83 0.14 -6.98
CA ALA A 121 4.20 0.62 -5.75
C ALA A 121 5.01 1.70 -5.03
N MET A 122 6.31 1.84 -5.32
CA MET A 122 7.19 2.67 -4.50
C MET A 122 6.84 4.16 -4.56
N LYS A 123 6.66 4.74 -5.75
CA LYS A 123 6.28 6.16 -5.90
C LYS A 123 4.86 6.45 -5.36
N PRO A 124 3.84 5.62 -5.62
CA PRO A 124 2.54 5.77 -4.96
C PRO A 124 2.61 5.75 -3.44
N LEU A 125 3.33 4.79 -2.84
CA LEU A 125 3.51 4.71 -1.39
C LEU A 125 4.21 5.96 -0.85
N TYR A 126 5.27 6.40 -1.52
CA TYR A 126 5.96 7.64 -1.18
C TYR A 126 5.01 8.84 -1.20
N LEU A 127 4.20 9.00 -2.26
CA LEU A 127 3.25 10.09 -2.38
C LEU A 127 2.22 10.09 -1.25
N ILE A 128 1.66 8.92 -0.89
CA ILE A 128 0.68 8.80 0.20
C ILE A 128 1.26 9.36 1.50
N ILE A 129 2.48 8.94 1.85
CA ILE A 129 3.13 9.38 3.10
C ILE A 129 3.50 10.86 3.00
N TYR A 130 4.08 11.27 1.86
CA TYR A 130 4.55 12.64 1.63
C TYR A 130 3.42 13.68 1.70
N LYS A 131 2.20 13.31 1.29
CA LYS A 131 1.03 14.19 1.32
C LYS A 131 0.21 14.12 2.60
N SER A 132 0.47 13.14 3.47
CA SER A 132 -0.27 13.00 4.73
C SER A 132 0.20 14.04 5.74
N GLU A 133 -0.76 14.65 6.46
CA GLU A 133 -0.47 15.47 7.65
C GLU A 133 -0.41 14.62 8.93
N ASP A 134 -0.74 13.33 8.82
CA ASP A 134 -0.82 12.38 9.92
C ASP A 134 0.42 11.45 9.95
N SER A 135 0.62 10.78 11.08
CA SER A 135 1.64 9.72 11.25
C SER A 135 1.07 8.50 11.98
N GLY A 136 -0.17 8.14 11.60
CA GLY A 136 -0.93 7.07 12.22
C GLY A 136 -0.56 5.68 11.70
N MET A 137 -1.43 4.71 12.00
CA MET A 137 -1.26 3.32 11.56
C MET A 137 -1.17 3.20 10.02
N TYR A 138 -2.00 3.96 9.31
CA TYR A 138 -2.04 3.91 7.85
C TYR A 138 -0.71 4.38 7.23
N GLU A 139 -0.19 5.53 7.65
CA GLU A 139 1.09 6.06 7.18
C GLU A 139 2.26 5.16 7.59
N TYR A 140 2.23 4.59 8.80
CA TYR A 140 3.25 3.65 9.25
C TYR A 140 3.29 2.39 8.37
N ILE A 141 2.13 1.84 8.02
CA ILE A 141 2.03 0.67 7.14
C ILE A 141 2.54 1.03 5.73
N CYS A 142 2.19 2.21 5.20
CA CYS A 142 2.69 2.69 3.91
C CYS A 142 4.22 2.85 3.93
N ALA A 143 4.75 3.48 4.97
CA ALA A 143 6.19 3.65 5.20
C ALA A 143 6.90 2.30 5.29
N ARG A 144 6.31 1.34 6.00
CA ARG A 144 6.87 -0.01 6.10
C ARG A 144 6.89 -0.73 4.76
N ALA A 145 5.84 -0.64 3.96
CA ALA A 145 5.81 -1.23 2.63
C ALA A 145 6.89 -0.61 1.72
N LEU A 146 7.07 0.73 1.76
CA LEU A 146 8.13 1.38 0.98
C LEU A 146 9.53 0.99 1.48
N TYR A 147 9.72 0.88 2.80
CA TYR A 147 10.96 0.39 3.40
C TYR A 147 11.31 -1.01 2.86
N ASP A 148 10.39 -1.96 2.97
CA ASP A 148 10.60 -3.35 2.53
C ASP A 148 10.86 -3.43 1.02
N LEU A 149 10.22 -2.58 0.20
CA LEU A 149 10.44 -2.51 -1.26
C LEU A 149 11.78 -1.86 -1.63
N SER A 150 12.24 -0.87 -0.87
CA SER A 150 13.44 -0.09 -1.20
C SER A 150 14.74 -0.87 -1.04
N GLY A 151 14.76 -1.89 -0.18
CA GLY A 151 15.98 -2.58 0.22
C GLY A 151 16.93 -1.72 1.07
N PHE A 152 16.49 -0.53 1.52
CA PHE A 152 17.27 0.29 2.44
C PHE A 152 17.29 -0.31 3.84
N ASP A 153 18.37 -0.01 4.57
CA ASP A 153 18.60 -0.51 5.91
C ASP A 153 18.95 0.65 6.85
N PHE A 154 17.91 1.18 7.50
CA PHE A 154 18.04 2.23 8.51
C PHE A 154 16.92 2.13 9.54
N ASP A 155 17.21 2.51 10.77
CA ASP A 155 16.21 2.57 11.85
C ASP A 155 15.27 3.77 11.65
N TRP A 156 13.99 3.63 11.97
CA TRP A 156 13.00 4.71 11.99
C TRP A 156 11.84 4.33 12.90
N ILE A 157 11.19 5.31 13.52
CA ILE A 157 10.12 5.06 14.52
C ILE A 157 8.72 5.43 14.02
N ASN A 158 8.61 6.32 13.05
CA ASN A 158 7.36 6.78 12.47
C ASN A 158 7.52 7.16 11.00
N SER A 159 6.40 7.43 10.32
CA SER A 159 6.38 7.75 8.88
C SER A 159 7.11 9.05 8.51
N GLU A 160 7.13 10.04 9.40
CA GLU A 160 7.83 11.32 9.19
C GLU A 160 9.36 11.09 9.18
N GLU A 161 9.90 10.45 10.23
CA GLU A 161 11.33 10.11 10.30
C GLU A 161 11.73 9.18 9.14
N PHE A 162 10.86 8.23 8.77
CA PHE A 162 11.10 7.37 7.62
C PHE A 162 11.27 8.19 6.33
N LEU A 163 10.39 9.15 6.03
CA LEU A 163 10.51 9.99 4.84
C LEU A 163 11.80 10.80 4.83
N GLU A 164 12.18 11.38 5.97
CA GLU A 164 13.44 12.11 6.10
C GLU A 164 14.65 11.24 5.75
N LYS A 165 14.69 10.02 6.30
CA LYS A 165 15.80 9.08 6.07
C LYS A 165 15.79 8.51 4.66
N PHE A 166 14.62 8.17 4.14
CA PHE A 166 14.46 7.72 2.75
C PHE A 166 14.99 8.76 1.77
N ASN A 167 14.59 10.03 1.92
CA ASN A 167 15.07 11.12 1.08
C ASN A 167 16.57 11.29 1.17
N LYS A 168 17.13 11.22 2.39
CA LYS A 168 18.56 11.31 2.59
C LYS A 168 19.32 10.18 1.90
N GLU A 169 18.85 8.93 2.01
CA GLU A 169 19.50 7.77 1.41
C GLU A 169 19.56 7.90 -0.12
N ILE A 170 18.45 8.33 -0.74
CA ILE A 170 18.37 8.61 -2.17
C ILE A 170 19.40 9.66 -2.61
N LEU A 171 19.56 10.74 -1.84
CA LEU A 171 20.53 11.79 -2.15
C LEU A 171 21.97 11.30 -2.02
N GLU A 172 22.27 10.49 -1.00
CA GLU A 172 23.62 9.94 -0.79
C GLU A 172 24.01 8.94 -1.89
N ILE A 173 23.11 8.05 -2.29
CA ILE A 173 23.33 7.12 -3.41
C ILE A 173 23.63 7.89 -4.71
N ARG A 174 22.90 8.98 -4.97
CA ARG A 174 23.12 9.81 -6.16
C ARG A 174 24.48 10.50 -6.16
N LYS A 175 24.93 11.01 -5.01
CA LYS A 175 26.27 11.62 -4.86
C LYS A 175 27.38 10.61 -5.16
N GLN A 176 27.24 9.39 -4.64
CA GLN A 176 28.19 8.30 -4.88
C GLN A 176 28.23 7.89 -6.35
N SER A 177 27.08 7.87 -7.02
CA SER A 177 26.96 7.50 -8.44
C SER A 177 27.49 8.57 -9.41
N SER A 178 27.73 9.80 -8.94
CA SER A 178 28.22 10.93 -9.74
C SER A 178 29.74 11.11 -9.68
N THR A 179 30.45 10.26 -8.94
CA THR A 179 31.91 10.30 -8.73
C THR A 179 32.62 9.23 -9.56
#